data_AF-A0A3M0WGD5-F1
#
_entry.id   AF-A0A3M0WGD5-F1
#
_cell.length_a   1.000
_cell.length_b   1.000
_cell.length_c   1.000
_cell.angle_alpha   90.00
_cell.angle_beta   90.00
_cell.angle_gamma   90.00
#
_symmetry.space_group_name_H-M   'P 1'
#
loop_
_entity.id
_entity.type
_entity.pdbx_description
1 polymer ?
#
loop_
_entity_poly.entity_id
_entity_poly.type
_entity_poly.pdbx_seq_one_letter_code
_entity_poly.pdbx_strand_id
1 'polypeptide(L)' 'MGKVVVRNAVSRKPGHLYYVDSKGNVCEAKMARGGKKRKKKAAKKKTARRKTAKKTARRKTAKKTARRKKRR' A
#
# COMPACT_ATOMS: atom_id res chain seq x y z
N MET A 1 29.20 3.28 32.71
CA MET A 1 27.98 2.50 33.06
C MET A 1 26.76 3.41 32.90
N GLY A 2 25.68 2.95 32.28
CA GLY A 2 24.47 3.75 32.10
C GLY A 2 23.65 3.86 33.39
N LYS A 3 23.07 5.04 33.66
CA LYS A 3 22.18 5.29 34.81
C LYS A 3 20.72 5.21 34.38
N VAL A 4 19.90 4.45 35.11
CA VAL A 4 18.44 4.42 34.88
C VAL A 4 17.85 5.72 35.40
N VAL A 5 17.28 6.54 34.50
CA VAL A 5 16.72 7.85 34.84
C VAL A 5 15.31 7.73 35.40
N VAL A 6 14.47 6.85 34.83
CA VAL A 6 13.08 6.65 35.24
C VAL A 6 12.71 5.18 35.14
N ARG A 7 12.14 4.63 36.22
CA ARG A 7 11.55 3.29 36.23
C ARG A 7 10.09 3.39 35.78
N ASN A 8 9.62 2.40 35.01
CA ASN A 8 8.22 2.30 34.57
C ASN A 8 7.69 3.52 33.78
N ALA A 9 8.54 4.16 32.97
CA ALA A 9 8.14 5.33 32.18
C ALA A 9 6.96 5.06 31.21
N VAL A 10 6.71 3.80 30.82
CA VAL A 10 5.56 3.41 29.97
C VAL A 10 4.98 2.07 30.36
N SER A 11 3.64 1.99 30.38
CA SER A 11 2.90 0.73 30.47
C SER A 11 2.81 0.08 29.10
N ARG A 12 3.50 -1.05 28.92
CA ARG A 12 3.60 -1.73 27.62
C ARG A 12 2.36 -2.57 27.33
N LYS A 13 1.72 -2.32 26.19
CA LYS A 13 0.59 -3.12 25.72
C LYS A 13 1.05 -4.33 24.92
N PRO A 14 0.39 -5.50 25.07
CA PRO A 14 0.70 -6.66 24.24
C PRO A 14 0.40 -6.36 22.77
N GLY A 15 1.29 -6.78 21.87
CA GLY A 15 1.11 -6.54 20.44
C GLY A 15 1.70 -5.24 19.89
N HIS A 16 2.37 -4.44 20.73
CA HIS A 16 2.99 -3.17 20.36
C HIS A 16 4.52 -3.19 20.57
N LEU A 17 5.24 -2.47 19.71
CA LEU A 17 6.67 -2.20 19.78
C LEU A 17 6.88 -0.80 20.36
N TYR A 18 7.76 -0.70 21.35
CA TYR A 18 8.15 0.56 21.98
C TYR A 18 9.63 0.83 21.70
N TYR A 19 9.95 2.01 21.18
CA TYR A 19 11.33 2.41 20.86
C TYR A 19 11.54 3.89 21.18
N VAL A 20 12.81 4.30 21.26
CA VAL A 20 13.21 5.69 21.49
C VAL A 20 13.67 6.28 20.15
N ASP A 21 13.13 7.44 19.77
CA ASP A 21 13.58 8.16 18.58
C ASP A 21 14.86 8.97 18.85
N SER A 22 15.47 9.54 17.81
CA SER A 22 16.67 10.37 17.96
C SER A 22 16.47 11.64 18.80
N LYS A 23 15.21 12.04 19.04
CA LYS A 23 14.84 13.19 19.88
C LYS A 23 14.58 12.77 21.34
N GLY A 24 14.69 11.49 21.66
CA GLY A 24 14.47 10.95 23.01
C GLY A 24 13.01 10.63 23.35
N ASN A 25 12.10 10.66 22.37
CA ASN A 25 10.69 10.35 22.61
C ASN A 25 10.45 8.84 22.61
N VAL A 26 9.52 8.37 23.46
CA VAL A 26 9.05 6.99 23.44
C VAL A 26 7.90 6.85 22.45
N CYS A 27 8.11 6.10 21.38
CA CYS A 27 7.11 5.87 20.33
C CYS A 27 6.48 4.49 20.43
N GLU A 28 5.20 4.38 20.06
CA GLU A 28 4.42 3.13 20.03
C GLU A 28 4.07 2.73 18.59
N ALA A 29 4.33 1.48 18.20
CA ALA A 29 3.96 0.96 16.89
C ALA A 29 3.29 -0.42 16.99
N LYS A 30 2.20 -0.64 16.23
CA LYS A 30 1.52 -1.94 16.19
C LYS A 30 2.39 -2.98 15.47
N MET A 31 2.70 -4.09 16.15
CA MET A 31 3.53 -5.13 15.57
C MET A 31 2.84 -5.81 14.39
N ALA A 32 3.57 -5.98 13.29
CA ALA A 32 3.15 -6.78 12.16
C ALA A 32 3.33 -8.27 12.48
N ARG A 33 2.50 -8.82 13.38
CA ARG A 33 2.47 -10.27 13.62
C ARG A 33 1.96 -10.95 12.35
N GLY A 34 2.75 -11.87 11.81
CA GLY A 34 2.42 -12.63 10.60
C GLY A 34 1.18 -13.48 10.84
N GLY A 35 0.06 -13.13 10.21
CA GLY A 35 -1.19 -13.89 10.34
C GLY A 35 -2.22 -13.59 9.25
N LYS A 36 -2.10 -12.46 8.55
CA LYS A 36 -2.88 -12.17 7.34
C LYS A 36 -1.94 -11.70 6.23
N LYS A 37 -1.84 -12.49 5.15
CA LYS A 37 -1.30 -12.03 3.87
C LYS A 37 -2.07 -10.76 3.48
N ARG A 38 -1.46 -9.58 3.69
CA ARG A 38 -1.99 -8.31 3.20
C ARG A 38 -2.15 -8.47 1.69
N LYS A 39 -3.39 -8.63 1.19
CA LYS A 39 -3.68 -8.58 -0.24
C LYS A 39 -3.13 -7.23 -0.73
N LYS A 40 -2.02 -7.27 -1.49
CA LYS A 40 -1.30 -6.08 -2.00
C LYS A 40 -2.31 -5.12 -2.65
N LYS A 41 -2.75 -4.08 -1.93
CA LYS A 41 -3.67 -3.05 -2.46
C LYS A 41 -3.05 -2.29 -3.65
N ALA A 42 -1.72 -2.35 -3.81
CA ALA A 42 -1.00 -1.80 -4.96
C ALA A 42 -1.20 -2.59 -6.28
N ALA A 43 -1.47 -3.90 -6.24
CA ALA A 43 -1.60 -4.73 -7.44
C ALA A 43 -2.98 -4.61 -8.13
N LYS A 44 -4.05 -4.36 -7.34
CA LYS A 44 -5.41 -4.13 -7.87
C LYS A 44 -5.53 -2.79 -8.62
N LYS A 45 -4.84 -1.73 -8.17
CA LYS A 45 -4.89 -0.41 -8.83
C LYS A 45 -4.21 -0.42 -10.21
N LYS A 46 -3.10 -1.16 -10.37
CA LYS A 46 -2.41 -1.33 -11.67
C LYS A 46 -3.19 -2.19 -12.67
N THR A 47 -3.84 -3.26 -12.22
CA THR A 47 -4.64 -4.14 -13.09
C THR A 47 -5.94 -3.50 -13.55
N ALA A 48 -6.61 -2.70 -12.71
CA ALA A 48 -7.81 -1.94 -13.09
C ALA A 48 -7.53 -0.92 -14.21
N ARG A 49 -6.44 -0.13 -14.10
CA ARG A 49 -6.01 0.80 -15.16
C ARG A 49 -5.62 0.11 -16.47
N ARG A 50 -5.03 -1.09 -16.42
CA ARG A 50 -4.63 -1.84 -17.62
C ARG A 50 -5.83 -2.41 -18.39
N LYS A 51 -6.90 -2.80 -17.69
CA LYS A 51 -8.15 -3.29 -18.30
C LYS A 51 -8.93 -2.15 -18.97
N THR A 52 -9.02 -0.98 -18.35
CA THR A 52 -9.73 0.17 -18.93
C THR A 52 -9.01 0.73 -20.17
N ALA A 53 -7.67 0.79 -20.14
CA ALA A 53 -6.87 1.22 -21.30
C ALA A 53 -6.97 0.27 -22.52
N LYS A 54 -7.05 -1.06 -22.29
CA LYS A 54 -7.20 -2.04 -23.39
C LYS A 54 -8.59 -1.98 -24.04
N LYS A 55 -9.64 -1.66 -23.28
CA LYS A 55 -11.03 -1.53 -23.79
C LYS A 55 -11.20 -0.27 -24.65
N THR A 56 -10.60 0.85 -24.26
CA THR A 56 -10.64 2.10 -25.05
C THR A 56 -9.81 2.00 -26.32
N ALA A 57 -8.65 1.33 -26.29
CA ALA A 57 -7.83 1.09 -27.49
C ALA A 57 -8.55 0.22 -28.54
N ARG A 58 -9.19 -0.89 -28.12
CA ARG A 58 -9.96 -1.76 -29.01
C ARG A 58 -11.19 -1.07 -29.64
N ARG A 59 -11.85 -0.16 -28.90
CA ARG A 59 -13.00 0.61 -29.44
C ARG A 59 -12.57 1.61 -30.53
N LYS A 60 -11.37 2.21 -30.39
CA LYS A 60 -10.82 3.14 -31.39
C LYS A 60 -10.38 2.44 -32.67
N THR A 61 -9.74 1.27 -32.56
CA THR A 61 -9.32 0.49 -33.73
C THR A 61 -10.53 -0.09 -34.49
N ALA A 62 -11.54 -0.61 -33.79
CA ALA A 62 -12.79 -1.09 -34.41
C ALA A 62 -13.58 0.02 -35.12
N LYS A 63 -13.61 1.25 -34.58
CA LYS A 63 -14.27 2.39 -35.22
C LYS A 63 -13.52 2.86 -36.48
N LYS A 64 -12.17 2.74 -36.50
CA LYS A 64 -11.32 3.14 -37.64
C LYS A 64 -11.43 2.14 -38.80
N THR A 65 -11.51 0.84 -38.52
CA THR A 65 -11.71 -0.19 -39.55
C THR A 65 -13.12 -0.15 -40.14
N ALA A 66 -14.15 0.05 -39.32
CA ALA A 66 -15.53 0.21 -39.80
C ALA A 66 -15.70 1.45 -40.70
N ARG A 67 -15.08 2.58 -40.33
CA ARG A 67 -15.15 3.82 -41.14
C ARG A 67 -14.35 3.74 -42.45
N ARG A 68 -13.34 2.88 -42.53
CA ARG A 68 -12.56 2.61 -43.75
C ARG A 68 -13.29 1.66 -44.71
N LYS A 69 -14.09 0.72 -44.19
CA LYS A 69 -14.94 -0.17 -44.99
C LYS A 69 -16.15 0.55 -45.61
N LYS A 70 -16.65 1.61 -44.98
CA LYS A 70 -17.76 2.45 -45.49
C LYS A 70 -17.34 3.49 -46.55
N ARG A 71 -16.03 3.61 -46.83
CA ARG A 71 -15.45 4.55 -47.82
C ARG A 71 -14.96 3.86 -49.10
N ARG A 72 -15.15 2.54 -49.19
CA ARG A 72 -15.05 1.74 -50.41
C ARG A 72 -16.47 1.36 -50.79
#